data_AF-X1U380-F1
#
_entry.id   AF-X1U380-F1
#
_cell.length_a   1.000
_cell.length_b   1.000
_cell.length_c   1.000
_cell.angle_alpha   90.00
_cell.angle_beta   90.00
_cell.angle_gamma   90.00
#
_symmetry.space_group_name_H-M   'P 1'
#
loop_
_entity.id
_entity.type
_entity.pdbx_description
1 polymer ?
#
loop_
_entity_poly.entity_id
_entity_poly.type
_entity_poly.pdbx_seq_one_letter_code
_entity_poly.pdbx_strand_id
1 'polypeptide(L)'
;MDTAEPSTEVKRLTKLNEYGPDDLFICCASFEERCLAGASKMERNYRTNFSTIFVIEEPLYKKQVDNNLYSLKSMLGTKSSKGIFVISCQRDGPVEGIAQLKGIWNQCEPRDLENPYITVDISGFTKI
;
A
#
# COMPACT_ATOMS: atom_id res chain seq x y z
N MET A 1 34.30 4.34 -7.41
CA MET A 1 33.83 4.38 -6.02
C MET A 1 32.42 4.92 -6.07
N ASP A 2 31.41 4.05 -5.88
CA ASP A 2 30.03 4.49 -5.75
C ASP A 2 29.87 5.22 -4.41
N THR A 3 29.74 6.54 -4.47
CA THR A 3 29.29 7.35 -3.34
C THR A 3 27.78 7.18 -3.23
N ALA A 4 27.34 6.03 -2.71
CA ALA A 4 25.95 5.86 -2.34
C ALA A 4 25.64 6.85 -1.20
N GLU A 5 24.72 7.78 -1.44
CA GLU A 5 24.21 8.63 -0.37
C GLU A 5 23.62 7.75 0.75
N PRO A 6 23.83 8.11 2.02
CA PRO A 6 23.28 7.35 3.13
C PRO A 6 21.75 7.32 3.02
N SER A 7 21.17 6.12 3.09
CA SER A 7 19.72 5.95 3.05
C SER A 7 19.06 6.75 4.17
N THR A 8 18.13 7.63 3.81
CA THR A 8 17.36 8.37 4.80
C THR A 8 16.26 7.48 5.36
N GLU A 9 16.27 7.23 6.67
CA GLU A 9 15.21 6.49 7.32
C GLU A 9 13.93 7.33 7.41
N VAL A 10 12.85 6.85 6.79
CA VAL A 10 11.52 7.42 7.00
C VAL A 10 11.05 7.01 8.40
N LYS A 11 11.01 7.96 9.34
CA LYS A 11 10.52 7.72 10.72
C LYS A 11 9.01 7.82 10.84
N ARG A 12 8.40 8.71 10.04
CA ARG A 12 6.96 8.98 10.03
C ARG A 12 6.51 9.27 8.62
N LEU A 13 5.32 8.77 8.28
CA LEU A 13 4.66 9.00 7.00
C LEU A 13 3.55 10.03 7.22
N THR A 14 3.74 11.21 6.66
CA THR A 14 2.77 12.32 6.63
C THR A 14 1.91 12.23 5.38
N LYS A 15 0.72 12.84 5.41
CA LYS A 15 -0.10 13.02 4.22
C LYS A 15 0.58 13.97 3.23
N LEU A 16 0.34 13.77 1.94
CA LEU A 16 0.81 14.65 0.87
C LEU A 16 -0.16 15.82 0.67
N ASN A 17 -1.47 15.57 0.78
CA ASN A 17 -2.48 16.59 0.61
C ASN A 17 -2.65 17.43 1.89
N GLU A 18 -2.22 18.69 1.87
CA GLU A 18 -2.34 19.60 3.01
C GLU A 18 -3.81 19.90 3.37
N TYR A 19 -4.69 19.95 2.37
CA TYR A 19 -6.08 20.39 2.49
C TYR A 19 -7.10 19.27 2.71
N GLY A 20 -6.67 18.01 2.63
CA GLY A 20 -7.57 16.86 2.71
C GLY A 20 -6.89 15.53 3.01
N PRO A 21 -7.60 14.40 2.86
CA PRO A 21 -6.98 13.10 2.75
C PRO A 21 -6.22 12.95 1.43
N ASP A 22 -5.19 12.12 1.41
CA ASP A 22 -4.57 11.64 0.16
C ASP A 22 -5.61 10.86 -0.66
N ASP A 23 -5.42 10.75 -1.98
CA ASP A 23 -6.36 10.03 -2.84
C ASP A 23 -6.24 8.52 -2.66
N LEU A 24 -5.02 8.01 -2.64
CA LEU A 24 -4.78 6.58 -2.66
C LEU A 24 -3.51 6.21 -1.90
N PHE A 25 -3.62 5.25 -1.00
CA PHE A 25 -2.48 4.55 -0.43
C PHE A 25 -2.40 3.13 -1.03
N ILE A 26 -1.27 2.77 -1.63
CA ILE A 26 -1.05 1.45 -2.21
C ILE A 26 0.07 0.75 -1.43
N CYS A 27 -0.19 -0.48 -0.99
CA CYS A 27 0.84 -1.34 -0.42
C CYS A 27 0.61 -2.78 -0.87
N CYS A 28 1.48 -3.69 -0.42
CA CYS A 28 1.27 -5.12 -0.57
C CYS A 28 1.18 -5.80 0.80
N ALA A 29 0.50 -6.93 0.87
CA ALA A 29 0.64 -7.92 1.93
C ALA A 29 1.52 -9.06 1.40
N SER A 30 2.64 -9.32 2.08
CA SER A 30 3.56 -10.42 1.77
C SER A 30 3.83 -11.22 3.04
N PHE A 31 4.62 -12.30 2.95
CA PHE A 31 5.04 -13.05 4.13
C PHE A 31 6.02 -12.27 5.04
N GLU A 32 6.71 -11.26 4.50
CA GLU A 32 7.69 -10.47 5.24
C GLU A 32 7.01 -9.33 6.01
N GLU A 33 7.34 -9.17 7.29
CA GLU A 33 6.76 -8.14 8.16
C GLU A 33 7.04 -6.70 7.68
N ARG A 34 8.08 -6.51 6.84
CA ARG A 34 8.40 -5.20 6.25
C ARG A 34 7.25 -4.60 5.44
N CYS A 35 6.29 -5.40 5.00
CA CYS A 35 5.08 -4.91 4.35
C CYS A 35 4.16 -4.08 5.27
N LEU A 36 4.38 -4.14 6.59
CA LEU A 36 3.67 -3.34 7.59
C LEU A 36 4.33 -1.97 7.82
N ALA A 37 5.53 -1.74 7.29
CA ALA A 37 6.36 -0.59 7.62
C ALA A 37 5.70 0.75 7.25
N GLY A 38 5.14 0.89 6.04
CA GLY A 38 4.47 2.14 5.64
C GLY A 38 3.26 2.45 6.51
N ALA A 39 2.38 1.46 6.71
CA ALA A 39 1.16 1.62 7.51
C ALA A 39 1.46 1.93 8.98
N SER A 40 2.44 1.25 9.59
CA SER A 40 2.82 1.46 11.00
C SER A 40 3.47 2.83 11.26
N LYS A 41 4.09 3.44 10.25
CA LYS A 41 4.74 4.76 10.34
C LYS A 41 3.78 5.92 10.03
N MET A 42 2.54 5.66 9.63
CA MET A 42 1.54 6.70 9.37
C MET A 42 1.27 7.53 10.62
N GLU A 43 1.39 8.85 10.49
CA GLU A 43 1.08 9.77 11.58
C GLU A 43 -0.40 9.67 12.00
N ARG A 44 -0.71 10.13 13.22
CA ARG A 44 -2.07 10.06 13.78
C ARG A 44 -3.11 10.71 12.87
N ASN A 45 -2.77 11.85 12.27
CA ASN A 45 -3.59 12.64 11.34
C ASN A 45 -3.47 12.19 9.87
N TYR A 46 -2.68 11.16 9.55
CA TYR A 46 -2.65 10.60 8.20
C TYR A 46 -4.05 10.09 7.83
N ARG A 47 -4.51 10.47 6.65
CA ARG A 47 -5.81 10.10 6.10
C ARG A 47 -5.67 9.89 4.60
N THR A 48 -6.35 8.87 4.10
CA THR A 48 -6.48 8.61 2.67
C THR A 48 -7.95 8.34 2.34
N ASN A 49 -8.36 8.58 1.10
CA ASN A 49 -9.68 8.21 0.60
C ASN A 49 -9.77 6.69 0.51
N PHE A 50 -8.85 6.08 -0.24
CA PHE A 50 -8.84 4.64 -0.47
C PHE A 50 -7.48 4.04 -0.12
N SER A 51 -7.49 2.80 0.37
CA SER A 51 -6.29 1.98 0.40
C SER A 51 -6.44 0.79 -0.54
N THR A 52 -5.39 0.45 -1.28
CA THR A 52 -5.33 -0.78 -2.08
C THR A 52 -4.20 -1.67 -1.56
N ILE A 53 -4.53 -2.90 -1.20
CA ILE A 53 -3.58 -3.90 -0.70
C ILE A 53 -3.44 -5.00 -1.75
N PHE A 54 -2.24 -5.13 -2.32
CA PHE A 54 -1.86 -6.26 -3.17
C PHE A 54 -1.41 -7.44 -2.30
N VAL A 55 -2.19 -8.51 -2.24
CA VAL A 55 -1.83 -9.74 -1.56
C VAL A 55 -0.99 -10.58 -2.50
N ILE A 56 0.31 -10.72 -2.19
CA ILE A 56 1.21 -11.61 -2.91
C ILE A 56 1.00 -13.01 -2.33
N GLU A 57 0.37 -13.88 -3.10
CA GLU A 57 0.09 -15.24 -2.66
C GLU A 57 1.38 -16.07 -2.64
N GLU A 58 1.72 -16.61 -1.47
CA GLU A 58 2.81 -17.56 -1.29
C GLU A 58 2.31 -18.77 -0.49
N PRO A 59 2.04 -19.93 -1.14
CA PRO A 59 1.38 -21.07 -0.49
C PRO A 59 2.10 -21.57 0.76
N LEU A 60 3.44 -21.57 0.77
CA LEU A 60 4.25 -22.00 1.90
C LEU A 60 4.18 -21.05 3.11
N TYR A 61 3.74 -19.80 2.89
CA TYR A 61 3.68 -18.75 3.89
C TYR A 61 2.28 -18.17 4.07
N LYS A 62 1.25 -18.93 3.69
CA LYS A 62 -0.15 -18.47 3.74
C LYS A 62 -0.54 -17.86 5.09
N LYS A 63 -0.13 -18.48 6.20
CA LYS A 63 -0.44 -17.98 7.55
C LYS A 63 0.18 -16.61 7.81
N GLN A 64 1.42 -16.39 7.39
CA GLN A 64 2.13 -15.12 7.53
C GLN A 64 1.47 -14.04 6.66
N VAL A 65 1.14 -14.36 5.41
CA VAL A 65 0.43 -13.47 4.50
C VAL A 65 -0.94 -13.06 5.08
N ASP A 66 -1.72 -14.03 5.57
CA ASP A 66 -3.04 -13.79 6.15
C ASP A 66 -2.95 -12.90 7.42
N ASN A 67 -1.95 -13.15 8.28
CA ASN A 67 -1.70 -12.34 9.48
C ASN A 67 -1.30 -10.90 9.14
N ASN A 68 -0.43 -10.72 8.14
CA ASN A 68 0.02 -9.40 7.69
C ASN A 68 -1.11 -8.64 7.01
N LEU A 69 -1.92 -9.32 6.18
CA LEU A 69 -3.12 -8.75 5.58
C LEU A 69 -4.12 -8.30 6.64
N TYR A 70 -4.35 -9.10 7.69
CA TYR A 70 -5.22 -8.71 8.80
C TYR A 70 -4.71 -7.44 9.50
N SER A 71 -3.40 -7.40 9.79
CA SER A 71 -2.76 -6.25 10.41
C SER A 71 -2.87 -4.99 9.54
N LEU A 72 -2.63 -5.10 8.23
CA LEU A 72 -2.79 -4.00 7.28
C LEU A 72 -4.23 -3.50 7.24
N LYS A 73 -5.22 -4.39 7.13
CA LYS A 73 -6.65 -4.01 7.15
C LYS A 73 -7.01 -3.27 8.44
N SER A 74 -6.52 -3.73 9.58
CA SER A 74 -6.76 -3.08 10.88
C SER A 74 -6.17 -1.66 10.92
N MET A 75 -4.89 -1.51 10.58
CA MET A 75 -4.22 -0.21 10.57
C MET A 75 -4.87 0.76 9.57
N LEU A 76 -5.06 0.31 8.33
CA LEU A 76 -5.61 1.12 7.23
C LEU A 76 -7.11 1.39 7.41
N GLY A 77 -7.84 0.54 8.13
CA GLY A 77 -9.26 0.77 8.44
C GLY A 77 -9.48 2.03 9.28
N THR A 78 -8.49 2.41 10.09
CA THR A 78 -8.54 3.66 10.85
C THR A 78 -8.09 4.89 10.04
N LYS A 79 -7.53 4.70 8.85
CA LYS A 79 -6.89 5.75 8.01
C LYS A 79 -7.65 6.02 6.71
N SER A 80 -8.33 5.01 6.17
CA SER A 80 -9.07 5.05 4.91
C SER A 80 -10.49 5.53 5.17
N SER A 81 -10.90 6.60 4.50
CA SER A 81 -12.21 7.23 4.74
C SER A 81 -13.33 6.67 3.86
N LYS A 82 -13.02 6.10 2.70
CA LYS A 82 -14.01 5.57 1.76
C LYS A 82 -13.95 4.05 1.58
N GLY A 83 -12.78 3.44 1.67
CA GLY A 83 -12.69 1.98 1.58
C GLY A 83 -11.28 1.42 1.49
N ILE A 84 -11.22 0.09 1.59
CA ILE A 84 -10.01 -0.70 1.36
C ILE A 84 -10.33 -1.72 0.28
N PHE A 85 -9.53 -1.74 -0.78
CA PHE A 85 -9.55 -2.76 -1.81
C PHE A 85 -8.44 -3.77 -1.58
N VAL A 86 -8.74 -5.04 -1.81
CA VAL A 86 -7.78 -6.13 -1.69
C VAL A 86 -7.72 -6.82 -3.05
N ILE A 87 -6.51 -6.91 -3.59
CA ILE A 87 -6.22 -7.52 -4.88
C ILE A 87 -5.28 -8.67 -4.62
N SER A 88 -5.65 -9.89 -5.00
CA SER A 88 -4.76 -11.05 -4.87
C SER A 88 -4.07 -11.33 -6.19
N CYS A 89 -2.77 -11.60 -6.15
CA CYS A 89 -2.05 -12.09 -7.32
C CYS A 89 -0.94 -13.06 -6.92
N GLN A 90 -0.61 -13.99 -7.81
CA GLN A 90 0.60 -14.80 -7.65
C GLN A 90 1.84 -13.92 -7.83
N ARG A 91 2.93 -14.29 -7.15
CA ARG A 91 4.21 -13.59 -7.25
C ARG A 91 4.76 -13.52 -8.68
N ASP A 92 4.58 -14.58 -9.45
CA ASP A 92 4.97 -14.71 -10.86
C ASP A 92 3.93 -14.17 -11.85
N GLY A 93 2.75 -13.78 -11.36
CA GLY A 93 1.64 -13.23 -12.14
C GLY A 93 1.25 -11.79 -11.78
N PRO A 94 2.19 -10.81 -11.70
CA PRO A 94 1.87 -9.44 -11.30
C PRO A 94 0.86 -8.74 -12.23
N VAL A 95 0.83 -9.15 -13.50
CA VAL A 95 -0.08 -8.61 -14.52
C VAL A 95 -1.55 -8.85 -14.14
N GLU A 96 -1.86 -9.97 -13.49
CA GLU A 96 -3.22 -10.27 -13.02
C GLU A 96 -3.66 -9.29 -11.93
N GLY A 97 -2.74 -8.93 -11.03
CA GLY A 97 -3.00 -7.91 -10.00
C GLY A 97 -3.29 -6.54 -10.64
N ILE A 98 -2.52 -6.15 -11.65
CA ILE A 98 -2.76 -4.90 -12.39
C ILE A 98 -4.09 -4.93 -13.15
N ALA A 99 -4.46 -6.06 -13.74
CA ALA A 99 -5.75 -6.22 -14.40
C ALA A 99 -6.94 -6.08 -13.43
N GLN A 100 -6.81 -6.64 -12.22
CA GLN A 100 -7.79 -6.45 -11.15
C GLN A 100 -7.87 -4.98 -10.70
N LEU A 101 -6.72 -4.31 -10.52
CA LEU A 101 -6.69 -2.88 -10.21
C LEU A 101 -7.42 -2.06 -11.27
N LYS A 102 -7.17 -2.34 -12.55
CA LYS A 102 -7.87 -1.70 -13.67
C LYS A 102 -9.39 -1.90 -13.58
N GLY A 103 -9.85 -3.07 -13.15
CA GLY A 103 -11.27 -3.38 -12.97
C GLY A 103 -11.95 -2.57 -11.86
N ILE A 104 -11.19 -2.16 -10.82
CA ILE A 104 -11.71 -1.34 -9.71
C ILE A 104 -11.33 0.14 -9.82
N TRP A 105 -10.53 0.53 -10.82
CA TRP A 105 -9.92 1.86 -10.89
C TRP A 105 -10.96 2.98 -10.81
N ASN A 106 -12.08 2.88 -11.53
CA ASN A 106 -13.15 3.88 -11.51
C ASN A 106 -13.81 4.07 -10.13
N GLN A 107 -13.56 3.16 -9.18
CA GLN A 107 -14.07 3.26 -7.80
C GLN A 107 -13.08 3.97 -6.86
N CYS A 108 -11.78 3.92 -7.17
CA CYS A 108 -10.70 4.38 -6.30
C CYS A 108 -9.75 5.41 -6.94
N GLU A 109 -10.03 5.86 -8.16
CA GLU A 109 -9.19 6.83 -8.86
C GLU A 109 -9.18 8.20 -8.16
N PRO A 110 -8.07 8.95 -8.26
CA PRO A 110 -8.00 10.33 -7.78
C PRO A 110 -9.10 11.19 -8.40
N ARG A 111 -9.64 12.10 -7.59
CA ARG A 111 -10.69 13.02 -8.07
C ARG A 111 -10.12 14.14 -8.94
N ASP A 112 -8.96 14.64 -8.56
CA ASP A 112 -8.20 15.61 -9.33
C ASP A 112 -7.11 14.87 -10.10
N LEU A 113 -7.29 14.74 -11.40
CA LEU A 113 -6.32 14.09 -12.28
C LEU A 113 -5.10 14.98 -12.56
N GLU A 114 -5.21 16.30 -12.36
CA GLU A 114 -4.09 17.23 -12.51
C GLU A 114 -3.16 17.18 -11.30
N ASN A 115 -3.72 16.97 -10.10
CA ASN A 115 -2.95 16.94 -8.84
C ASN A 115 -3.30 15.73 -7.95
N PRO A 116 -2.99 14.49 -8.39
CA PRO A 116 -3.28 13.30 -7.60
C PRO A 116 -2.28 13.12 -6.44
N TYR A 117 -2.79 12.85 -5.24
CA TYR A 117 -1.97 12.55 -4.06
C TYR A 117 -1.95 11.04 -3.78
N ILE A 118 -0.96 10.34 -4.34
CA ILE A 118 -0.83 8.88 -4.24
C ILE A 118 0.45 8.52 -3.48
N THR A 119 0.32 7.69 -2.46
CA THR A 119 1.45 7.08 -1.76
C THR A 119 1.54 5.60 -2.12
N VAL A 120 2.74 5.14 -2.50
CA VAL A 120 3.01 3.73 -2.78
C VAL A 120 4.11 3.23 -1.84
N ASP A 121 3.77 2.29 -0.96
CA ASP A 121 4.72 1.58 -0.12
C ASP A 121 5.29 0.37 -0.85
N ILE A 122 6.51 0.53 -1.35
CA ILE A 122 7.26 -0.52 -2.07
C ILE A 122 8.04 -1.46 -1.15
N SER A 123 7.97 -1.30 0.18
CA SER A 123 8.85 -1.99 1.14
C SER A 123 8.69 -3.51 1.12
N GLY A 124 7.47 -4.00 0.89
CA GLY A 124 7.16 -5.43 0.79
C GLY A 124 7.06 -5.96 -0.64
N PHE A 125 7.17 -5.10 -1.66
CA PHE A 125 7.13 -5.55 -3.04
C PHE A 125 8.46 -6.25 -3.35
N THR A 126 8.37 -7.48 -3.88
CA THR A 126 9.55 -8.21 -4.32
C THR A 126 9.89 -7.82 -5.76
N LYS A 127 11.19 -7.68 -6.05
CA LYS A 127 11.64 -7.56 -7.45
C LYS A 127 11.33 -8.88 -8.17
N ILE A 128 10.77 -8.74 -9.36
CA ILE A 128 10.54 -9.81 -10.34
C ILE A 128 11.69 -9.78 -11.34
#